data_AF-A0A1F6RXJ2-F1
#
_entry.id   AF-A0A1F6RXJ2-F1
#
_cell.length_a   1.000
_cell.length_b   1.000
_cell.length_c   1.000
_cell.angle_alpha   90.00
_cell.angle_beta   90.00
_cell.angle_gamma   90.00
#
_symmetry.space_group_name_H-M   'P 1'
#
loop_
_entity.id
_entity.type
_entity.pdbx_description
1 polymer ?
#
loop_
_entity_poly.entity_id
_entity_poly.type
_entity_poly.pdbx_seq_one_letter_code
_entity_poly.pdbx_strand_id
1 'polypeptide(L)'
;MKTKKYSKGFTLIELLVVIAIIGILAGVVLVSIASGRDRARVGAAKQTMMSLIPFLVECNMRLGVTPTTHTNPGGGNAVTNCPGAPAYPTLGTGSTTGCSYTDNTTDGDIDITCASNNFVCYITGASAGSCQDI
;
A
#
# COMPACT_ATOMS: atom_id res chain seq x y z
N MET A 1 -7.12 -71.20 -5.16
CA MET A 1 -8.28 -70.30 -5.40
C MET A 1 -7.74 -68.89 -5.63
N LYS A 2 -7.81 -68.35 -6.86
CA LYS A 2 -7.26 -67.02 -7.19
C LYS A 2 -8.33 -65.95 -6.97
N THR A 3 -8.17 -65.11 -5.96
CA THR A 3 -9.06 -63.97 -5.67
C THR A 3 -8.81 -62.84 -6.68
N LYS A 4 -9.80 -62.51 -7.52
CA LYS A 4 -9.77 -61.33 -8.40
C LYS A 4 -9.80 -60.07 -7.52
N LYS A 5 -8.76 -59.24 -7.57
CA LYS A 5 -8.78 -57.89 -7.01
C LYS A 5 -9.55 -56.98 -7.96
N TYR A 6 -10.66 -56.39 -7.51
CA TYR A 6 -11.33 -55.32 -8.25
C TYR A 6 -10.48 -54.06 -8.16
N SER A 7 -9.99 -53.57 -9.29
CA SER A 7 -9.39 -52.24 -9.38
C SER A 7 -10.51 -51.22 -9.26
N LYS A 8 -10.48 -50.37 -8.22
CA LYS A 8 -11.42 -49.26 -8.09
C LYS A 8 -10.99 -48.16 -9.06
N GLY A 9 -11.74 -47.99 -10.14
CA GLY A 9 -11.59 -46.86 -11.06
C GLY A 9 -12.32 -45.63 -10.52
N PHE A 10 -11.77 -44.45 -10.80
CA PHE A 10 -12.41 -43.17 -10.52
C PHE A 10 -13.58 -42.95 -11.49
N THR A 11 -14.74 -42.52 -10.99
CA THR A 11 -15.88 -42.25 -11.87
C THR A 11 -15.74 -40.88 -12.54
N LEU A 12 -16.24 -40.75 -13.77
CA LEU A 12 -16.24 -39.45 -14.47
C LEU A 12 -17.04 -38.39 -13.72
N ILE A 13 -18.09 -38.80 -13.01
CA ILE A 13 -18.92 -37.89 -12.20
C ILE A 13 -18.17 -37.39 -10.96
N GLU A 14 -17.35 -38.23 -10.32
CA GLU A 14 -16.48 -37.81 -9.21
C GLU A 14 -15.45 -36.77 -9.68
N LEU A 15 -14.91 -36.90 -10.90
CA LEU A 15 -13.97 -35.92 -11.44
C LEU A 15 -14.68 -34.61 -11.78
N LEU A 16 -15.88 -34.71 -12.38
CA LEU A 16 -16.66 -33.55 -12.80
C LEU A 16 -17.10 -32.71 -11.59
N VAL A 17 -17.55 -33.33 -10.49
CA VAL A 17 -17.98 -32.56 -9.31
C VAL A 17 -16.80 -31.85 -8.63
N VAL A 18 -15.61 -32.46 -8.65
CA VAL A 18 -14.41 -31.86 -8.04
C VAL A 18 -13.99 -30.60 -8.78
N ILE A 19 -13.91 -30.64 -10.12
CA ILE A 19 -13.56 -29.45 -10.90
C ILE A 19 -14.64 -28.36 -10.78
N ALA A 20 -15.91 -28.74 -10.64
CA ALA A 20 -17.00 -27.80 -10.40
C ALA A 20 -16.84 -27.07 -9.06
N ILE A 21 -16.51 -27.80 -7.98
CA ILE A 21 -16.28 -27.21 -6.66
C ILE A 21 -15.03 -26.31 -6.67
N ILE A 22 -13.92 -26.77 -7.26
CA ILE A 22 -12.69 -25.97 -7.38
C ILE A 22 -12.96 -24.68 -8.17
N GLY A 23 -13.76 -24.74 -9.25
CA GLY A 23 -14.12 -23.57 -10.03
C GLY A 23 -14.88 -22.52 -9.22
N ILE A 24 -15.85 -22.95 -8.40
CA ILE A 24 -16.61 -22.05 -7.52
C ILE A 24 -15.70 -21.42 -6.47
N LEU A 25 -14.88 -22.23 -5.78
CA LEU A 25 -13.98 -21.74 -4.74
C LEU A 25 -12.92 -20.78 -5.31
N ALA A 26 -12.37 -21.07 -6.49
CA ALA A 26 -11.39 -20.21 -7.16
C ALA A 26 -11.98 -18.84 -7.52
N GLY A 27 -13.25 -18.79 -7.96
CA GLY A 27 -13.94 -17.54 -8.27
C GLY A 27 -14.06 -16.61 -7.06
N VAL A 28 -14.46 -17.14 -5.90
CA VAL A 28 -14.59 -16.35 -4.66
C VAL A 28 -13.24 -15.84 -4.17
N VAL A 29 -12.20 -16.69 -4.22
CA VAL A 29 -10.85 -16.33 -3.77
C VAL A 29 -10.26 -15.19 -4.60
N LEU A 30 -10.46 -15.19 -5.92
CA LEU A 30 -9.92 -14.16 -6.82
C LEU A 30 -10.33 -12.74 -6.40
N VAL A 31 -11.62 -12.54 -6.08
CA VAL A 31 -12.16 -11.22 -5.70
C VAL A 31 -11.56 -10.75 -4.37
N SER A 32 -11.37 -11.65 -3.42
CA SER A 32 -10.83 -11.31 -2.09
C SER A 32 -9.38 -10.83 -2.12
N ILE A 33 -8.54 -11.39 -3.01
CA ILE A 33 -7.10 -11.09 -3.07
C ILE A 33 -6.82 -9.69 -3.60
N ALA A 34 -7.64 -9.17 -4.51
CA ALA A 34 -7.47 -7.84 -5.09
C ALA A 34 -7.46 -6.75 -4.00
N SER A 35 -8.49 -6.73 -3.15
CA SER A 35 -8.58 -5.78 -2.02
C SER A 35 -7.46 -5.94 -0.98
N GLY A 36 -6.98 -7.17 -0.77
CA GLY A 36 -5.88 -7.46 0.15
C GLY A 36 -4.55 -6.87 -0.32
N ARG A 37 -4.29 -6.92 -1.64
CA ARG A 37 -3.08 -6.33 -2.23
C ARG A 37 -3.08 -4.81 -2.13
N ASP A 38 -4.22 -4.16 -2.32
CA ASP A 38 -4.31 -2.70 -2.23
C ASP A 38 -4.08 -2.20 -0.80
N ARG A 39 -4.65 -2.88 0.20
CA ARG A 39 -4.37 -2.59 1.62
C ARG A 39 -2.90 -2.79 1.98
N ALA A 40 -2.28 -3.85 1.45
CA ALA A 40 -0.85 -4.10 1.67
C ALA A 40 0.04 -3.00 1.06
N ARG A 41 -0.32 -2.48 -0.12
CA ARG A 41 0.39 -1.35 -0.76
C ARG A 41 0.31 -0.08 0.08
N VAL A 42 -0.88 0.27 0.56
CA VAL A 42 -1.08 1.42 1.46
C VAL A 42 -0.26 1.25 2.73
N GLY A 43 -0.29 0.07 3.35
CA GLY A 43 0.50 -0.22 4.55
C GLY A 43 2.00 -0.06 4.31
N ALA A 44 2.52 -0.56 3.18
CA ALA A 44 3.92 -0.40 2.81
C ALA A 44 4.31 1.07 2.57
N ALA A 45 3.43 1.85 1.92
CA ALA A 45 3.66 3.27 1.69
C ALA A 45 3.67 4.05 3.02
N LYS A 46 2.70 3.80 3.91
CA LYS A 46 2.67 4.37 5.27
C LYS A 46 3.93 4.05 6.08
N GLN A 47 4.37 2.79 6.06
CA GLN A 47 5.59 2.39 6.75
C GLN A 47 6.83 3.11 6.18
N THR A 48 6.87 3.32 4.87
CA THR A 48 7.94 4.11 4.23
C THR A 48 7.91 5.56 4.73
N MET A 49 6.72 6.16 4.84
CA MET A 49 6.53 7.54 5.34
C MET A 49 6.93 7.73 6.80
N MET A 50 6.76 6.71 7.64
CA MET A 50 7.19 6.78 9.05
C MET A 50 8.68 7.08 9.23
N SER A 51 9.52 6.84 8.21
CA SER A 51 10.93 7.22 8.23
C SER A 51 11.18 8.71 7.96
N LEU A 52 10.26 9.38 7.27
CA LEU A 52 10.38 10.77 6.82
C LEU A 52 9.67 11.76 7.76
N ILE A 53 8.48 11.41 8.23
CA ILE A 53 7.60 12.25 9.06
C ILE A 53 8.30 12.86 10.29
N PRO A 54 9.03 12.11 11.14
CA PRO A 54 9.59 12.70 12.36
C PRO A 54 10.59 13.83 12.03
N PHE A 55 11.32 13.70 10.91
CA PHE A 55 12.21 14.76 10.44
C PHE A 55 11.42 16.00 10.00
N LEU A 56 10.35 15.82 9.23
CA LEU A 56 9.55 16.94 8.73
C LEU A 56 8.80 17.67 9.84
N VAL A 57 8.24 16.94 10.81
CA VAL A 57 7.59 17.53 11.98
C VAL A 57 8.59 18.34 12.80
N GLU A 58 9.80 17.82 13.00
CA GLU A 58 10.87 18.55 13.69
C GLU A 58 11.27 19.82 12.95
N CYS A 59 11.45 19.75 11.62
CA CYS A 59 11.74 20.93 10.79
C CYS A 59 10.63 21.98 10.88
N ASN A 60 9.37 21.55 10.82
CA ASN A 60 8.22 22.42 10.95
C ASN A 60 8.18 23.08 12.33
N MET A 61 8.40 22.33 13.42
CA MET A 61 8.43 22.89 14.77
C MET A 61 9.57 23.89 14.99
N ARG A 62 10.75 23.66 14.37
CA ARG A 62 11.93 24.51 14.56
C ARG A 62 11.95 25.74 13.69
N LEU A 63 11.51 25.61 12.43
CA LEU A 63 11.72 26.63 11.40
C LEU A 63 10.41 27.10 10.75
N GLY A 64 9.27 26.49 11.09
CA GLY A 64 7.97 26.80 10.48
C GLY A 64 7.91 26.46 8.99
N VAL A 65 8.74 25.52 8.54
CA VAL A 65 8.80 25.09 7.13
C VAL A 65 7.91 23.88 6.91
N THR A 66 7.18 23.88 5.81
CA THR A 66 6.30 22.77 5.40
C THR A 66 6.96 21.95 4.29
N PRO A 67 6.47 20.72 4.04
CA PRO A 67 6.93 19.91 2.93
C PRO A 67 6.77 20.64 1.58
N THR A 68 7.62 20.30 0.62
CA THR A 68 7.53 20.83 -0.75
C THR A 68 6.45 20.10 -1.54
N THR A 69 5.82 20.76 -2.52
CA THR A 69 5.00 20.05 -3.51
C THR A 69 5.79 18.93 -4.16
N HIS A 70 5.26 17.71 -4.18
CA HIS A 70 5.86 16.62 -4.93
C HIS A 70 4.82 15.73 -5.60
N THR A 71 4.99 15.49 -6.89
CA THR A 71 4.07 14.68 -7.71
C THR A 71 4.74 13.45 -8.30
N ASN A 72 6.07 13.36 -8.22
CA ASN A 72 6.79 12.18 -8.68
C ASN A 72 6.71 11.09 -7.60
N PRO A 73 6.80 9.80 -7.96
CA PRO A 73 6.77 8.71 -6.98
C PRO A 73 8.08 8.60 -6.15
N GLY A 74 8.73 9.71 -5.82
CA GLY A 74 9.98 9.76 -5.05
C GLY A 74 11.01 10.74 -5.60
N GLY A 75 12.11 10.89 -4.86
CA GLY A 75 13.17 11.85 -5.17
C GLY A 75 12.77 13.30 -4.89
N GLY A 76 13.69 14.24 -5.11
CA GLY A 76 13.48 15.65 -4.75
C GLY A 76 13.48 15.89 -3.24
N ASN A 77 13.83 17.10 -2.81
CA ASN A 77 13.95 17.42 -1.39
C ASN A 77 12.55 17.51 -0.75
N ALA A 78 12.35 16.79 0.35
CA ALA A 78 11.05 16.75 1.04
C ALA A 78 10.67 18.09 1.71
N VAL A 79 11.65 18.92 2.02
CA VAL A 79 11.46 20.24 2.62
C VAL A 79 12.60 21.17 2.19
N THR A 80 12.31 22.46 2.07
CA THR A 80 13.33 23.50 1.81
C THR A 80 13.71 24.21 3.09
N ASN A 81 14.93 24.76 3.14
CA ASN A 81 15.45 25.53 4.27
C ASN A 81 15.54 24.77 5.62
N CYS A 82 15.39 23.44 5.63
CA CYS A 82 15.74 22.61 6.77
C CYS A 82 17.10 21.92 6.55
N PRO A 83 18.10 22.13 7.42
CA PRO A 83 19.40 21.48 7.30
C PRO A 83 19.28 19.96 7.30
N GLY A 84 19.90 19.30 6.30
CA GLY A 84 19.86 17.85 6.17
C GLY A 84 18.55 17.30 5.62
N ALA A 85 17.76 18.13 4.93
CA ALA A 85 16.50 17.72 4.30
C ALA A 85 16.68 16.43 3.48
N PRO A 86 16.00 15.32 3.85
CA PRO A 86 16.03 14.10 3.07
C PRO A 86 15.21 14.30 1.79
N ALA A 87 15.47 13.42 0.82
CA ALA A 87 14.61 13.32 -0.34
C ALA A 87 13.30 12.57 0.00
N TYR A 88 12.24 12.80 -0.77
CA TYR A 88 11.07 11.93 -0.70
C TYR A 88 11.48 10.49 -1.03
N PRO A 89 11.14 9.50 -0.20
CA PRO A 89 11.45 8.12 -0.50
C PRO A 89 10.65 7.64 -1.70
N THR A 90 11.17 6.63 -2.39
CA THR A 90 10.55 6.12 -3.61
C THR A 90 9.30 5.30 -3.30
N LEU A 91 8.16 5.80 -3.77
CA LEU A 91 6.88 5.10 -3.88
C LEU A 91 6.71 4.55 -5.31
N GLY A 92 5.60 3.87 -5.61
CA GLY A 92 5.30 3.42 -6.97
C GLY A 92 6.12 2.22 -7.47
N THR A 93 6.98 1.62 -6.65
CA THR A 93 7.81 0.46 -7.02
C THR A 93 7.67 -0.69 -6.02
N GLY A 94 7.88 -1.93 -6.45
CA GLY A 94 7.83 -3.10 -5.57
C GLY A 94 6.51 -3.21 -4.78
N SER A 95 6.59 -3.17 -3.45
CA SER A 95 5.42 -3.27 -2.56
C SER A 95 4.54 -2.02 -2.54
N THR A 96 4.99 -0.89 -3.10
CA THR A 96 4.23 0.38 -3.17
C THR A 96 3.79 0.73 -4.60
N THR A 97 3.86 -0.23 -5.54
CA THR A 97 3.39 -0.02 -6.91
C THR A 97 1.95 0.47 -6.96
N GLY A 98 1.73 1.61 -7.64
CA GLY A 98 0.45 2.31 -7.71
C GLY A 98 0.25 3.41 -6.67
N CYS A 99 1.24 3.65 -5.80
CA CYS A 99 1.25 4.78 -4.87
C CYS A 99 2.07 5.96 -5.42
N SER A 100 1.57 7.17 -5.22
CA SER A 100 2.26 8.43 -5.58
C SER A 100 1.90 9.54 -4.61
N TYR A 101 2.85 10.46 -4.40
CA TYR A 101 2.60 11.71 -3.69
C TYR A 101 1.66 12.60 -4.52
N THR A 102 0.77 13.29 -3.84
CA THR A 102 -0.28 14.14 -4.43
C THR A 102 -0.45 15.38 -3.57
N ASP A 103 0.65 15.96 -3.08
CA ASP A 103 0.58 17.02 -2.07
C ASP A 103 -0.25 18.20 -2.56
N ASN A 104 -1.29 18.53 -1.79
CA ASN A 104 -1.96 19.82 -1.90
C ASN A 104 -1.30 20.77 -0.90
N THR A 105 -0.35 21.60 -1.37
CA THR A 105 0.43 22.55 -0.56
C THR A 105 -0.35 23.58 0.26
N THR A 106 -1.67 23.52 0.24
CA THR A 106 -2.53 24.43 0.99
C THR A 106 -2.52 24.11 2.49
N ASP A 107 -2.35 22.83 2.88
CA ASP A 107 -2.53 22.38 4.27
C ASP A 107 -1.21 22.05 5.00
N GLY A 108 -0.08 22.04 4.27
CA GLY A 108 1.25 21.77 4.85
C GLY A 108 1.50 20.31 5.26
N ASP A 109 0.62 19.41 4.87
CA ASP A 109 0.69 17.97 5.09
C ASP A 109 1.06 17.24 3.79
N ILE A 110 1.31 15.92 3.87
CA ILE A 110 1.67 15.10 2.70
C ILE A 110 0.52 14.19 2.33
N ASP A 111 0.04 14.30 1.09
CA ASP A 111 -1.04 13.47 0.55
C ASP A 111 -0.46 12.35 -0.31
N ILE A 112 -0.92 11.11 -0.09
CA ILE A 112 -0.52 9.95 -0.89
C ILE A 112 -1.76 9.25 -1.44
N THR A 113 -1.76 9.05 -2.75
CA THR A 113 -2.77 8.29 -3.49
C THR A 113 -2.20 6.92 -3.85
N CYS A 114 -2.85 5.84 -3.42
CA CYS A 114 -2.51 4.44 -3.73
C CYS A 114 -3.69 3.75 -4.43
N ALA A 115 -3.69 3.74 -5.77
CA ALA A 115 -4.81 3.25 -6.57
C ALA A 115 -6.16 3.91 -6.17
N SER A 116 -7.05 3.19 -5.48
CA SER A 116 -8.34 3.70 -5.00
C SER A 116 -8.36 4.07 -3.52
N ASN A 117 -7.22 3.99 -2.82
CA ASN A 117 -7.12 4.31 -1.40
C ASN A 117 -6.15 5.48 -1.22
N ASN A 118 -6.59 6.50 -0.48
CA ASN A 118 -5.79 7.69 -0.21
C ASN A 118 -5.51 7.77 1.29
N PHE A 119 -4.37 8.36 1.63
CA PHE A 119 -4.05 8.65 3.01
C PHE A 119 -3.20 9.92 3.10
N VAL A 120 -3.30 10.59 4.24
CA VAL A 120 -2.60 11.85 4.52
C VAL A 120 -1.68 11.63 5.70
N CYS A 121 -0.45 12.13 5.59
CA CYS A 121 0.51 12.18 6.68
C CYS A 121 0.62 13.61 7.20
N TYR A 122 0.18 13.81 8.43
CA TYR A 122 0.11 15.11 9.08
C TYR A 122 1.49 15.54 9.57
N ILE A 123 1.93 16.70 9.13
CA ILE A 123 3.16 17.39 9.53
C ILE A 123 2.84 18.62 10.38
N THR A 124 1.65 19.19 10.20
CA THR A 124 1.16 20.35 10.93
C THR A 124 -0.02 19.99 11.84
N GLY A 125 -0.38 20.90 12.75
CA GLY A 125 -1.54 20.75 13.62
C GLY A 125 -1.40 19.72 14.74
N ALA A 126 -2.52 19.41 15.40
CA ALA A 126 -2.56 18.52 16.57
C ALA A 126 -2.31 17.03 16.23
N SER A 127 -2.49 16.66 14.96
CA SER A 127 -2.27 15.29 14.47
C SER A 127 -0.86 15.07 13.91
N ALA A 128 0.02 16.07 14.00
CA ALA A 128 1.38 16.00 13.48
C ALA A 128 2.12 14.76 13.95
N GLY A 129 2.74 14.02 13.02
CA GLY A 129 3.44 12.77 13.30
C GLY A 129 2.67 11.50 12.92
N SER A 130 1.42 11.62 12.46
CA SER A 130 0.56 10.48 12.12
C SER A 130 0.20 10.41 10.64
N CYS A 131 -0.11 9.21 10.13
CA CYS A 131 -0.73 9.03 8.82
C CYS A 131 -2.09 8.35 8.94
N GLN A 132 -3.11 8.92 8.32
CA GLN A 132 -4.49 8.43 8.38
C GLN A 132 -5.08 8.27 6.99
N ASP A 133 -5.89 7.21 6.79
CA ASP A 133 -6.67 7.02 5.56
C ASP A 133 -7.76 8.10 5.44
N ILE A 134 -8.05 8.54 4.21
CA ILE A 134 -9.05 9.57 3.89
C ILE A 134 -10.12 9.06 2.92
#